data_AF-A0A2V4BP12-F1
#
_entry.id   AF-A0A2V4BP12-F1
#
_cell.length_a   1.000
_cell.length_b   1.000
_cell.length_c   1.000
_cell.angle_alpha   90.00
_cell.angle_beta   90.00
_cell.angle_gamma   90.00
#
_symmetry.space_group_name_H-M   'P 1'
#
loop_
_entity.id
_entity.type
_entity.pdbx_description
1 polymer ?
#
loop_
_entity_poly.entity_id
_entity_poly.type
_entity_poly.pdbx_seq_one_letter_code
_entity_poly.pdbx_strand_id
1 'polypeptide(L)'
;MSFNSKINSFFSSFSLELGTAPTRNLIYLYADYVELVSLVSNQNYISSTDMLDRFRDEGIIRQRISDGDQSEANDEDERFIISIYRLIIERKQLFGNDYPFEIKDGDKIKLKESANISNRDKLYIYLLLSSSLNIFSEFQPELTTEFEKLCTVVLKNFLPTHAIVKSFGKDSNYSGTAVKKMESLAADMKIEIDTETMQEVSTRGTQEKGLDLVGWIPFEDNVANIVALLAQCACGKEWYKKLGETSRYNNYFKFHRLNPIHSMFIPFNLVSYNKTNFFKNDEIDNRLIFERKRILNYITDTDFFENYDSKKLVEKCLEFEEDIV
;
A
#
# COMPACT_ATOMS: atom_id res chain seq x y z
N MET A 1 -2.72 25.62 -7.61
CA MET A 1 -1.51 25.13 -8.31
C MET A 1 -1.92 23.90 -9.12
N SER A 2 -1.53 23.78 -10.39
CA SER A 2 -1.82 22.55 -11.15
C SER A 2 -0.96 21.40 -10.63
N PHE A 3 -1.40 20.14 -10.83
CA PHE A 3 -0.64 18.97 -10.37
C PHE A 3 0.78 18.93 -10.95
N ASN A 4 0.95 19.28 -12.24
CA ASN A 4 2.27 19.37 -12.88
C ASN A 4 3.17 20.45 -12.25
N SER A 5 2.60 21.60 -11.86
CA SER A 5 3.37 22.65 -11.18
C SER A 5 3.80 22.21 -9.78
N LYS A 6 2.99 21.40 -9.09
CA LYS A 6 3.33 20.81 -7.80
C LYS A 6 4.47 19.81 -7.94
N ILE A 7 4.41 18.92 -8.92
CA ILE A 7 5.49 17.99 -9.26
C ILE A 7 6.81 18.73 -9.51
N ASN A 8 6.79 19.73 -10.41
CA ASN A 8 8.01 20.46 -10.75
C ASN A 8 8.61 21.19 -9.54
N SER A 9 7.76 21.74 -8.66
CA SER A 9 8.21 22.38 -7.42
C SER A 9 8.88 21.37 -6.49
N PHE A 10 8.24 20.21 -6.27
CA PHE A 10 8.78 19.16 -5.40
C PHE A 10 10.14 18.66 -5.87
N PHE A 11 10.26 18.29 -7.15
CA PHE A 11 11.51 17.75 -7.70
C PHE A 11 12.62 18.79 -7.91
N SER A 12 12.33 20.10 -7.77
CA SER A 12 13.37 21.12 -7.86
C SER A 12 14.35 21.12 -6.69
N SER A 13 13.96 20.52 -5.56
CA SER A 13 14.77 20.39 -4.35
C SER A 13 14.62 19.03 -3.69
N PHE A 14 14.15 18.03 -4.44
CA PHE A 14 13.93 16.68 -3.91
C PHE A 14 15.27 15.97 -3.72
N SER A 15 15.50 15.48 -2.51
CA SER A 15 16.56 14.55 -2.16
C SER A 15 15.89 13.35 -1.51
N LEU A 16 16.27 12.14 -1.91
CA LEU A 16 15.68 10.92 -1.39
C LEU A 16 16.34 10.59 -0.04
N GLU A 17 15.56 10.57 1.03
CA GLU A 17 16.05 10.15 2.34
C GLU A 17 15.03 9.23 3.00
N LEU A 18 15.49 8.20 3.72
CA LEU A 18 14.59 7.32 4.45
C LEU A 18 13.83 8.06 5.57
N GLY A 19 14.48 9.09 6.13
CA GLY A 19 14.05 9.80 7.32
C GLY A 19 14.21 8.92 8.57
N THR A 20 13.20 8.89 9.43
CA THR A 20 13.24 8.05 10.64
C THR A 20 13.29 6.57 10.27
N ALA A 21 14.44 5.95 10.55
CA ALA A 21 14.65 4.53 10.31
C ALA A 21 13.60 3.69 11.05
N PRO A 22 12.93 2.74 10.35
CA PRO A 22 12.07 1.78 11.01
C PRO A 22 12.91 0.81 11.87
N THR A 23 12.27 -0.05 12.65
CA THR A 23 12.99 -1.11 13.35
C THR A 23 13.47 -2.18 12.35
N ARG A 24 14.65 -2.78 12.56
CA ARG A 24 15.26 -3.75 11.60
C ARG A 24 14.37 -4.96 11.27
N ASN A 25 13.45 -5.35 12.16
CA ASN A 25 12.49 -6.43 11.90
C ASN A 25 11.45 -6.06 10.81
N LEU A 26 11.24 -4.77 10.53
CA LEU A 26 10.43 -4.26 9.42
C LEU A 26 11.26 -4.18 8.13
N ILE A 27 12.03 -5.22 7.85
CA ILE A 27 12.96 -5.31 6.73
C ILE A 27 12.32 -5.00 5.37
N TYR A 28 11.02 -5.28 5.21
CA TYR A 28 10.27 -4.96 3.99
C TYR A 28 10.18 -3.46 3.69
N LEU A 29 10.28 -2.59 4.71
CA LEU A 29 10.34 -1.13 4.54
C LEU A 29 11.72 -0.68 4.03
N TYR A 30 12.79 -1.37 4.44
CA TYR A 30 14.12 -1.11 3.91
C TYR A 30 14.26 -1.60 2.47
N ALA A 31 13.64 -2.74 2.13
CA ALA A 31 13.56 -3.19 0.74
C ALA A 31 12.79 -2.20 -0.16
N ASP A 32 11.69 -1.62 0.34
CA ASP A 32 11.00 -0.52 -0.36
C ASP A 32 11.93 0.68 -0.56
N TYR A 33 12.75 1.02 0.43
CA TYR A 33 13.69 2.13 0.31
C TYR A 33 14.80 1.87 -0.71
N VAL A 34 15.40 0.67 -0.73
CA VAL A 34 16.39 0.31 -1.76
C VAL A 34 15.78 0.35 -3.16
N GLU A 35 14.52 -0.08 -3.32
CA GLU A 35 13.79 0.05 -4.58
C GLU A 35 13.59 1.52 -4.99
N LEU A 36 13.31 2.42 -4.04
CA LEU A 36 13.23 3.86 -4.31
C LEU A 36 14.59 4.46 -4.70
N VAL A 37 15.68 4.08 -4.04
CA VAL A 37 17.03 4.52 -4.42
C VAL A 37 17.34 4.04 -5.84
N SER A 38 17.01 2.79 -6.15
CA SER A 38 17.18 2.21 -7.48
C SER A 38 16.35 2.93 -8.56
N LEU A 39 15.16 3.43 -8.19
CA LEU A 39 14.26 4.16 -9.09
C LEU A 39 14.88 5.47 -9.59
N VAL A 40 15.66 6.16 -8.74
CA VAL A 40 16.26 7.48 -9.05
C VAL A 40 17.77 7.44 -9.33
N SER A 41 18.35 6.24 -9.37
CA SER A 41 19.80 6.00 -9.52
C SER A 41 20.39 6.21 -10.93
N ASN A 42 19.68 6.90 -11.82
CA ASN A 42 20.11 7.15 -13.20
C ASN A 42 20.53 5.87 -13.96
N GLN A 43 19.68 4.84 -13.94
CA GLN A 43 19.95 3.60 -14.68
C GLN A 43 21.28 2.92 -14.30
N ASN A 44 21.84 3.23 -13.14
CA ASN A 44 23.02 2.56 -12.59
C ASN A 44 22.59 1.41 -11.68
N TYR A 45 23.51 0.46 -11.49
CA TYR A 45 23.32 -0.56 -10.48
C TYR A 45 23.66 0.01 -9.12
N ILE A 46 22.75 -0.19 -8.17
CA ILE A 46 22.95 0.04 -6.75
C ILE A 46 23.30 -1.30 -6.11
N SER A 47 24.46 -1.39 -5.50
CA SER A 47 24.97 -2.58 -4.83
C SER A 47 24.66 -2.58 -3.33
N SER A 48 24.88 -3.73 -2.67
CA SER A 48 24.83 -3.81 -1.21
C SER A 48 25.82 -2.85 -0.53
N THR A 49 27.00 -2.65 -1.12
CA THR A 49 28.00 -1.73 -0.59
C THR A 49 27.52 -0.28 -0.69
N ASP A 50 26.95 0.12 -1.83
CA ASP A 50 26.41 1.47 -2.02
C ASP A 50 25.30 1.77 -1.01
N MET A 51 24.43 0.78 -0.73
CA MET A 51 23.37 0.94 0.28
C MET A 51 23.90 0.97 1.72
N LEU A 52 24.97 0.22 2.01
CA LEU A 52 25.60 0.25 3.33
C LEU A 52 26.19 1.63 3.60
N ASP A 53 26.88 2.22 2.63
CA ASP A 53 27.47 3.56 2.73
C ASP A 53 26.38 4.61 2.84
N ARG A 54 25.34 4.54 2.00
CA ARG A 54 24.18 5.44 2.12
C ARG A 54 23.51 5.36 3.51
N PHE A 55 23.35 4.17 4.08
CA PHE A 55 22.77 4.03 5.43
C PHE A 55 23.66 4.61 6.53
N ARG A 56 24.98 4.64 6.34
CA ARG A 56 25.90 5.32 7.24
C ARG A 56 25.78 6.83 7.11
N ASP A 57 25.71 7.34 5.88
CA ASP A 57 25.59 8.78 5.60
C ASP A 57 24.27 9.36 6.11
N GLU A 58 23.17 8.61 5.98
CA GLU A 58 21.86 8.98 6.54
C GLU A 58 21.76 8.75 8.06
N GLY A 59 22.82 8.25 8.71
CA GLY A 59 22.86 8.00 10.15
C GLY A 59 21.92 6.87 10.64
N ILE A 60 21.42 6.04 9.71
CA ILE A 60 20.61 4.85 9.97
C ILE A 60 21.47 3.77 10.64
N ILE A 61 22.69 3.59 10.12
CA ILE A 61 23.73 2.75 10.69
C ILE A 61 24.77 3.67 11.33
N ARG A 62 25.04 3.46 12.62
CA ARG A 62 25.95 4.32 13.39
C ARG A 62 27.27 3.61 13.63
N GLN A 63 28.38 4.31 13.40
CA GLN A 63 29.70 3.88 13.86
C GLN A 63 29.72 3.86 15.39
N ARG A 64 30.27 2.79 15.98
CA ARG A 64 30.45 2.65 17.43
C ARG A 64 31.79 3.26 17.85
N ILE A 65 31.89 3.61 19.13
CA ILE A 65 33.01 4.40 19.69
C ILE A 65 34.24 3.53 20.02
N SER A 66 34.10 2.20 20.02
CA SER A 66 35.11 1.22 20.49
C SER A 66 35.49 0.25 19.38
N ASP A 67 36.79 0.08 19.12
CA ASP A 67 37.34 -0.74 18.03
C ASP A 67 36.94 -2.22 18.11
N GLY A 68 36.84 -2.77 19.32
CA GLY A 68 36.41 -4.16 19.54
C GLY A 68 34.93 -4.38 19.22
N ASP A 69 34.09 -3.41 19.55
CA ASP A 69 32.64 -3.43 19.26
C ASP A 69 32.35 -3.08 17.79
N GLN A 70 33.29 -2.45 17.09
CA GLN A 70 33.12 -2.01 15.71
C GLN A 70 33.14 -3.16 14.71
N SER A 71 34.00 -4.17 14.92
CA SER A 71 34.09 -5.32 14.01
C SER A 71 32.82 -6.16 14.03
N GLU A 72 32.31 -6.49 15.22
CA GLU A 72 31.06 -7.25 15.37
C GLU A 72 29.85 -6.47 14.85
N ALA A 73 29.81 -5.15 15.06
CA ALA A 73 28.76 -4.28 14.54
C ALA A 73 28.76 -4.22 13.00
N ASN A 74 29.94 -4.08 12.39
CA ASN A 74 30.07 -4.08 10.93
C ASN A 74 29.56 -5.39 10.33
N ASP A 75 29.94 -6.54 10.89
CA ASP A 75 29.45 -7.85 10.46
C ASP A 75 27.92 -7.96 10.57
N GLU A 76 27.33 -7.39 11.63
CA GLU A 76 25.89 -7.39 11.84
C GLU A 76 25.15 -6.50 10.83
N ASP A 77 25.73 -5.36 10.48
CA ASP A 77 25.21 -4.41 9.50
C ASP A 77 25.29 -4.97 8.07
N GLU A 78 26.41 -5.61 7.72
CA GLU A 78 26.56 -6.32 6.44
C GLU A 78 25.53 -7.45 6.31
N ARG A 79 25.36 -8.27 7.36
CA ARG A 79 24.32 -9.31 7.40
C ARG A 79 22.92 -8.73 7.21
N PHE A 80 22.65 -7.56 7.80
CA PHE A 80 21.38 -6.87 7.65
C PHE A 80 21.16 -6.40 6.20
N ILE A 81 22.15 -5.76 5.56
CA ILE A 81 22.05 -5.36 4.15
C ILE A 81 21.86 -6.58 3.23
N ILE A 82 22.63 -7.65 3.44
CA ILE A 82 22.49 -8.91 2.69
C ILE A 82 21.07 -9.46 2.81
N SER A 83 20.45 -9.36 4.00
CA SER A 83 19.07 -9.80 4.20
C SER A 83 18.05 -8.95 3.42
N ILE A 84 18.31 -7.65 3.22
CA ILE A 84 17.48 -6.77 2.40
C ILE A 84 17.57 -7.19 0.94
N TYR A 85 18.77 -7.41 0.42
CA TYR A 85 18.98 -7.84 -0.97
C TYR A 85 18.41 -9.23 -1.25
N ARG A 86 18.48 -10.14 -0.28
CA ARG A 86 17.77 -11.42 -0.37
C ARG A 86 16.26 -11.23 -0.51
N LEU A 87 15.66 -10.31 0.24
CA LEU A 87 14.23 -10.00 0.12
C LEU A 87 13.90 -9.37 -1.24
N ILE A 88 14.78 -8.53 -1.79
CA ILE A 88 14.64 -7.96 -3.14
C ILE A 88 14.64 -9.05 -4.22
N ILE A 89 15.52 -10.06 -4.11
CA ILE A 89 15.49 -11.23 -5.00
C ILE A 89 14.16 -11.98 -4.88
N GLU A 90 13.69 -12.20 -3.65
CA GLU A 90 12.38 -12.83 -3.42
C GLU A 90 11.24 -12.03 -4.05
N ARG A 91 11.31 -10.69 -4.03
CA ARG A 91 10.34 -9.83 -4.71
C ARG A 91 10.38 -10.02 -6.22
N LYS A 92 11.55 -10.04 -6.84
CA LYS A 92 11.67 -10.34 -8.27
C LYS A 92 11.00 -11.67 -8.64
N GLN A 93 11.21 -12.71 -7.84
CA GLN A 93 10.58 -14.01 -8.04
C GLN A 93 9.05 -13.96 -7.86
N LEU A 94 8.59 -13.24 -6.83
CA LEU A 94 7.19 -13.12 -6.49
C LEU A 94 6.39 -12.29 -7.51
N PHE A 95 6.91 -11.14 -7.93
CA PHE A 95 6.24 -10.22 -8.83
C PHE A 95 6.44 -10.58 -10.31
N GLY A 96 7.51 -11.28 -10.66
CA GLY A 96 7.77 -11.73 -12.02
C GLY A 96 7.82 -10.54 -12.99
N ASN A 97 6.96 -10.57 -14.02
CA ASN A 97 6.91 -9.51 -15.03
C ASN A 97 6.50 -8.15 -14.48
N ASP A 98 5.79 -8.11 -13.35
CA ASP A 98 5.32 -6.87 -12.71
C ASP A 98 6.40 -6.18 -11.87
N TYR A 99 7.58 -6.79 -11.73
CA TYR A 99 8.68 -6.20 -10.98
C TYR A 99 9.49 -5.23 -11.85
N PRO A 100 9.55 -3.92 -11.52
CA PRO A 100 10.12 -2.91 -12.41
C PRO A 100 11.65 -2.86 -12.39
N PHE A 101 12.31 -3.71 -11.60
CA PHE A 101 13.75 -3.70 -11.41
C PHE A 101 14.42 -4.97 -11.95
N GLU A 102 15.63 -4.79 -12.45
CA GLU A 102 16.57 -5.84 -12.78
C GLU A 102 17.50 -6.12 -11.60
N ILE A 103 17.90 -7.38 -11.46
CA ILE A 103 18.84 -7.81 -10.44
C ILE A 103 19.97 -8.53 -11.15
N LYS A 104 21.20 -8.14 -10.83
CA LYS A 104 22.45 -8.70 -11.36
C LYS A 104 23.32 -9.18 -10.19
N ASP A 105 24.05 -10.28 -10.40
CA ASP A 105 25.03 -10.86 -9.46
C ASP A 105 24.50 -11.20 -8.03
N GLY A 106 23.21 -11.01 -7.76
CA GLY A 106 22.56 -11.29 -6.47
C GLY A 106 22.61 -10.12 -5.47
N ASP A 107 23.37 -9.08 -5.76
CA ASP A 107 23.62 -7.95 -4.84
C ASP A 107 23.51 -6.58 -5.51
N LYS A 108 23.09 -6.53 -6.79
CA LYS A 108 22.92 -5.30 -7.55
C LYS A 108 21.51 -5.19 -8.09
N ILE A 109 20.88 -4.05 -7.86
CA ILE A 109 19.55 -3.72 -8.35
C ILE A 109 19.60 -2.46 -9.23
N LYS A 110 18.79 -2.42 -10.28
CA LYS A 110 18.66 -1.30 -11.20
C LYS A 110 17.23 -1.23 -11.74
N LEU A 111 16.71 -0.04 -12.00
CA LEU A 111 15.45 0.13 -12.74
C LEU A 111 15.59 -0.41 -14.18
N LYS A 112 14.58 -1.14 -14.69
CA LYS A 112 14.56 -1.54 -16.11
C LYS A 112 14.71 -0.30 -17.02
N GLU A 113 15.25 -0.50 -18.22
CA GLU A 113 15.30 0.56 -19.22
C GLU A 113 13.90 1.09 -19.54
N SER A 114 13.75 2.40 -19.74
CA SER A 114 12.44 3.05 -19.92
C SER A 114 11.60 2.45 -21.05
N ALA A 115 12.24 1.93 -22.10
CA ALA A 115 11.57 1.23 -23.20
C ALA A 115 10.88 -0.08 -22.78
N ASN A 116 11.28 -0.66 -21.66
CA ASN A 116 10.81 -1.95 -21.13
C ASN A 116 9.89 -1.80 -19.90
N ILE A 117 9.60 -0.57 -19.46
CA ILE A 117 8.69 -0.29 -18.34
C ILE A 117 7.24 -0.35 -18.86
N SER A 118 6.50 -1.36 -18.42
CA SER A 118 5.07 -1.51 -18.73
C SER A 118 4.17 -0.68 -17.80
N ASN A 119 2.88 -0.56 -18.14
CA ASN A 119 1.91 0.04 -17.22
C ASN A 119 1.74 -0.77 -15.91
N ARG A 120 2.00 -2.08 -15.93
CA ARG A 120 1.99 -2.91 -14.70
C ARG A 120 3.20 -2.61 -13.81
N ASP A 121 4.37 -2.41 -14.41
CA ASP A 121 5.57 -1.92 -13.72
C ASP A 121 5.29 -0.54 -13.08
N LYS A 122 4.63 0.37 -13.82
CA LYS A 122 4.23 1.69 -13.28
C LYS A 122 3.24 1.58 -12.11
N LEU A 123 2.32 0.61 -12.14
CA LEU A 123 1.42 0.33 -11.01
C LEU A 123 2.17 -0.22 -9.78
N TYR A 124 3.20 -1.05 -9.99
CA TYR A 124 4.10 -1.46 -8.90
C TYR A 124 4.75 -0.23 -8.27
N ILE A 125 5.32 0.66 -9.09
CA ILE A 125 5.97 1.89 -8.62
C ILE A 125 4.96 2.77 -7.89
N TYR A 126 3.76 2.96 -8.43
CA TYR A 126 2.68 3.68 -7.75
C TYR A 126 2.40 3.15 -6.33
N LEU A 127 2.33 1.83 -6.17
CA LEU A 127 2.16 1.20 -4.86
C LEU A 127 3.38 1.42 -3.96
N LEU A 128 4.60 1.37 -4.51
CA LEU A 128 5.83 1.69 -3.80
C LEU A 128 5.82 3.14 -3.26
N LEU A 129 5.42 4.11 -4.09
CA LEU A 129 5.26 5.52 -3.66
C LEU A 129 4.17 5.65 -2.59
N SER A 130 3.06 4.94 -2.76
CA SER A 130 1.92 4.94 -1.83
C SER A 130 2.29 4.34 -0.46
N SER A 131 3.22 3.38 -0.39
CA SER A 131 3.77 2.88 0.89
C SER A 131 4.81 3.80 1.54
N SER A 132 5.27 4.82 0.82
CA SER A 132 6.38 5.71 1.20
C SER A 132 5.91 7.15 1.40
N LEU A 133 4.72 7.32 1.99
CA LEU A 133 4.10 8.64 2.20
C LEU A 133 4.95 9.63 3.01
N ASN A 134 5.90 9.16 3.83
CA ASN A 134 6.81 10.07 4.52
C ASN A 134 7.75 10.80 3.55
N ILE A 135 8.12 10.15 2.44
CA ILE A 135 8.97 10.72 1.38
C ILE A 135 8.11 11.56 0.43
N PHE A 136 6.93 11.06 0.04
CA PHE A 136 6.02 11.71 -0.90
C PHE A 136 4.85 12.42 -0.21
N SER A 137 5.11 13.04 0.94
CA SER A 137 4.07 13.61 1.82
C SER A 137 3.24 14.71 1.14
N GLU A 138 3.86 15.49 0.25
CA GLU A 138 3.15 16.50 -0.54
C GLU A 138 2.05 15.89 -1.42
N PHE A 139 2.25 14.66 -1.92
CA PHE A 139 1.30 13.96 -2.80
C PHE A 139 0.39 12.98 -2.06
N GLN A 140 0.42 12.98 -0.73
CA GLN A 140 -0.41 12.08 0.07
C GLN A 140 -1.90 12.12 -0.31
N PRO A 141 -2.55 13.30 -0.51
CA PRO A 141 -3.97 13.34 -0.86
C PRO A 141 -4.28 12.60 -2.16
N GLU A 142 -3.45 12.75 -3.19
CA GLU A 142 -3.60 12.11 -4.48
C GLU A 142 -3.34 10.60 -4.36
N LEU A 143 -2.21 10.22 -3.76
CA LEU A 143 -1.83 8.82 -3.55
C LEU A 143 -2.91 8.03 -2.80
N THR A 144 -3.44 8.56 -1.69
CA THR A 144 -4.44 7.84 -0.87
C THR A 144 -5.81 7.78 -1.55
N THR A 145 -6.24 8.87 -2.19
CA THR A 145 -7.55 8.90 -2.86
C THR A 145 -7.57 7.94 -4.05
N GLU A 146 -6.50 7.94 -4.84
CA GLU A 146 -6.39 7.04 -6.00
C GLU A 146 -6.13 5.59 -5.59
N PHE A 147 -5.60 5.37 -4.38
CA PHE A 147 -5.44 4.03 -3.83
C PHE A 147 -6.78 3.41 -3.49
N GLU A 148 -7.72 4.16 -2.90
CA GLU A 148 -9.11 3.71 -2.70
C GLU A 148 -9.80 3.35 -4.03
N LYS A 149 -9.58 4.16 -5.08
CA LYS A 149 -10.08 3.86 -6.43
C LYS A 149 -9.47 2.58 -7.00
N LEU A 150 -8.16 2.40 -6.85
CA LEU A 150 -7.48 1.16 -7.26
C LEU A 150 -8.06 -0.05 -6.51
N CYS A 151 -8.23 0.05 -5.20
CA CYS A 151 -8.81 -1.02 -4.39
C CYS A 151 -10.24 -1.38 -4.82
N THR A 152 -10.99 -0.40 -5.34
CA THR A 152 -12.32 -0.63 -5.91
C THR A 152 -12.25 -1.51 -7.15
N VAL A 153 -11.27 -1.27 -8.03
CA VAL A 153 -11.02 -2.11 -9.22
C VAL A 153 -10.61 -3.52 -8.79
N VAL A 154 -9.68 -3.62 -7.85
CA VAL A 154 -9.18 -4.91 -7.31
C VAL A 154 -10.32 -5.73 -6.71
N LEU A 155 -11.19 -5.12 -5.91
CA LEU A 155 -12.30 -5.82 -5.27
C LEU A 155 -13.34 -6.33 -6.28
N LYS A 156 -13.62 -5.55 -7.34
CA LYS A 156 -14.49 -5.99 -8.44
C LYS A 156 -13.92 -7.20 -9.18
N ASN A 157 -12.60 -7.25 -9.37
CA ASN A 157 -11.94 -8.35 -10.05
C ASN A 157 -11.74 -9.58 -9.15
N PHE A 158 -11.65 -9.39 -7.84
CA PHE A 158 -11.57 -10.47 -6.86
C PHE A 158 -12.91 -11.20 -6.67
N LEU A 159 -14.01 -10.45 -6.63
CA LEU A 159 -15.35 -11.00 -6.43
C LEU A 159 -15.94 -11.55 -7.74
N PRO A 160 -16.96 -12.43 -7.67
CA PRO A 160 -17.69 -12.88 -8.85
C PRO A 160 -18.31 -11.71 -9.63
N THR A 161 -18.51 -11.89 -10.93
CA THR A 161 -19.00 -10.84 -11.85
C THR A 161 -20.38 -10.26 -11.50
N HIS A 162 -21.21 -11.01 -10.77
CA HIS A 162 -22.53 -10.57 -10.29
C HIS A 162 -22.50 -9.95 -8.89
N ALA A 163 -21.32 -9.85 -8.26
CA ALA A 163 -21.16 -9.14 -7.00
C ALA A 163 -21.34 -7.63 -7.21
N ILE A 164 -21.83 -6.96 -6.17
CA ILE A 164 -21.97 -5.50 -6.14
C ILE A 164 -20.82 -4.95 -5.31
N VAL A 165 -20.10 -3.98 -5.87
CA VAL A 165 -19.02 -3.26 -5.18
C VAL A 165 -19.35 -1.77 -5.14
N LYS A 166 -19.25 -1.17 -3.95
CA LYS A 166 -19.52 0.24 -3.69
C LYS A 166 -18.35 0.86 -2.94
N SER A 167 -17.92 2.03 -3.39
CA SER A 167 -17.03 2.90 -2.63
C SER A 167 -17.85 3.56 -1.52
N PHE A 168 -17.31 3.57 -0.31
CA PHE A 168 -17.94 4.12 0.89
C PHE A 168 -17.13 5.24 1.53
N GLY A 169 -15.83 5.34 1.24
CA GLY A 169 -14.92 6.37 1.74
C GLY A 169 -15.05 7.73 1.05
N LYS A 170 -13.92 8.32 0.63
CA LYS A 170 -13.89 9.72 0.17
C LYS A 170 -14.75 9.96 -1.08
N ASP A 171 -14.66 9.03 -2.04
CA ASP A 171 -15.46 9.03 -3.28
C ASP A 171 -16.71 8.13 -3.13
N SER A 172 -17.41 8.28 -2.00
CA SER A 172 -18.57 7.45 -1.64
C SER A 172 -19.66 7.46 -2.73
N ASN A 173 -20.24 6.28 -2.98
CA ASN A 173 -21.45 6.16 -3.79
C ASN A 173 -22.72 6.65 -3.06
N TYR A 174 -22.60 7.01 -1.78
CA TYR A 174 -23.71 7.49 -0.95
C TYR A 174 -23.46 8.94 -0.55
N SER A 175 -24.54 9.70 -0.38
CA SER A 175 -24.50 11.12 -0.05
C SER A 175 -25.12 11.42 1.32
N GLY A 176 -24.76 12.57 1.89
CA GLY A 176 -25.25 13.01 3.20
C GLY A 176 -24.31 12.69 4.37
N THR A 177 -24.88 12.65 5.57
CA THR A 177 -24.16 12.37 6.82
C THR A 177 -23.75 10.90 6.90
N ALA A 178 -22.79 10.56 7.78
CA ALA A 178 -22.37 9.18 7.96
C ALA A 178 -23.56 8.24 8.25
N VAL A 179 -24.52 8.68 9.09
CA VAL A 179 -25.76 7.95 9.38
C VAL A 179 -26.56 7.67 8.12
N LYS A 180 -26.83 8.68 7.28
CA LYS A 180 -27.59 8.52 6.03
C LYS A 180 -26.89 7.58 5.04
N LYS A 181 -25.56 7.66 4.95
CA LYS A 181 -24.78 6.76 4.12
C LYS A 181 -24.91 5.31 4.59
N MET A 182 -24.82 5.08 5.91
CA MET A 182 -24.99 3.76 6.51
C MET A 182 -26.41 3.21 6.32
N GLU A 183 -27.44 4.05 6.50
CA GLU A 183 -28.84 3.68 6.20
C GLU A 183 -29.03 3.29 4.73
N SER A 184 -28.44 4.06 3.81
CA SER A 184 -28.52 3.78 2.38
C SER A 184 -27.80 2.48 2.01
N LEU A 185 -26.62 2.23 2.58
CA LEU A 185 -25.89 0.98 2.39
C LEU A 185 -26.66 -0.22 2.95
N ALA A 186 -27.23 -0.10 4.15
CA ALA A 186 -28.03 -1.16 4.75
C ALA A 186 -29.27 -1.49 3.89
N ALA A 187 -29.95 -0.47 3.35
CA ALA A 187 -31.07 -0.64 2.44
C ALA A 187 -30.68 -1.31 1.11
N ASP A 188 -29.49 -1.00 0.56
CA ASP A 188 -28.95 -1.64 -0.64
C ASP A 188 -28.61 -3.12 -0.39
N MET A 189 -28.03 -3.43 0.78
CA MET A 189 -27.69 -4.79 1.19
C MET A 189 -28.88 -5.59 1.76
N LYS A 190 -30.04 -4.95 1.93
CA LYS A 190 -31.25 -5.50 2.59
C LYS A 190 -31.04 -5.92 4.05
N ILE A 191 -30.11 -5.26 4.74
CA ILE A 191 -29.78 -5.53 6.14
C ILE A 191 -30.49 -4.52 7.04
N GLU A 192 -30.97 -4.97 8.20
CA GLU A 192 -31.51 -4.08 9.22
C GLU A 192 -30.39 -3.34 9.96
N ILE A 193 -30.64 -2.08 10.33
CA ILE A 193 -29.73 -1.31 11.18
C ILE A 193 -30.07 -1.49 12.66
N ASP A 194 -29.06 -1.36 13.52
CA ASP A 194 -29.25 -1.22 14.96
C ASP A 194 -29.53 0.26 15.30
N THR A 195 -30.82 0.59 15.42
CA THR A 195 -31.25 1.98 15.63
C THR A 195 -30.75 2.58 16.94
N GLU A 196 -30.54 1.78 17.99
CA GLU A 196 -30.05 2.26 19.28
C GLU A 196 -28.58 2.66 19.15
N THR A 197 -27.75 1.76 18.62
CA THR A 197 -26.32 2.03 18.38
C THR A 197 -26.12 3.20 17.41
N MET A 198 -26.97 3.30 16.38
CA MET A 198 -26.89 4.38 15.39
C MET A 198 -27.18 5.77 15.98
N GLN A 199 -27.92 5.88 17.08
CA GLN A 199 -28.15 7.17 17.76
C GLN A 199 -26.89 7.73 18.42
N GLU A 200 -25.91 6.87 18.75
CA GLU A 200 -24.62 7.29 19.32
C GLU A 200 -23.65 7.81 18.27
N VAL A 201 -23.93 7.57 16.98
CA VAL A 201 -23.12 8.10 15.88
C VAL A 201 -23.40 9.60 15.74
N SER A 202 -22.34 10.40 15.75
CA SER A 202 -22.46 11.86 15.59
C SER A 202 -23.28 12.24 14.35
N THR A 203 -24.39 12.93 14.58
CA THR A 203 -25.31 13.38 13.53
C THR A 203 -24.70 14.40 12.57
N ARG A 204 -23.58 15.04 12.96
CA ARG A 204 -22.84 16.02 12.16
C ARG A 204 -21.59 15.45 11.49
N GLY A 205 -21.21 14.21 11.82
CA GLY A 205 -20.04 13.56 11.25
C GLY A 205 -20.28 13.11 9.81
N THR A 206 -19.31 13.39 8.93
CA THR A 206 -19.30 12.89 7.55
C THR A 206 -18.36 11.69 7.38
N GLN A 207 -17.37 11.51 8.26
CA GLN A 207 -16.41 10.41 8.15
C GLN A 207 -17.03 9.06 8.50
N GLU A 208 -16.80 8.08 7.63
CA GLU A 208 -17.41 6.75 7.58
C GLU A 208 -16.75 5.74 8.52
N LYS A 209 -16.18 6.24 9.63
CA LYS A 209 -15.68 5.47 10.78
C LYS A 209 -14.71 4.32 10.44
N GLY A 210 -14.02 4.41 9.30
CA GLY A 210 -13.04 3.43 8.81
C GLY A 210 -13.63 2.30 7.97
N LEU A 211 -14.62 2.63 7.13
CA LEU A 211 -15.06 1.79 6.02
C LEU A 211 -14.92 2.57 4.72
N ASP A 212 -14.07 2.08 3.83
CA ASP A 212 -13.78 2.75 2.56
C ASP A 212 -14.44 2.04 1.38
N LEU A 213 -14.62 0.71 1.44
CA LEU A 213 -15.21 -0.09 0.38
C LEU A 213 -16.09 -1.22 0.92
N VAL A 214 -17.12 -1.55 0.16
CA VAL A 214 -18.03 -2.66 0.45
C VAL A 214 -18.25 -3.49 -0.80
N GLY A 215 -18.18 -4.81 -0.67
CA GLY A 215 -18.54 -5.76 -1.72
C GLY A 215 -19.49 -6.83 -1.18
N TRP A 216 -20.51 -7.23 -1.94
CA TRP A 216 -21.38 -8.34 -1.55
C TRP A 216 -21.95 -9.10 -2.74
N ILE A 217 -22.35 -10.34 -2.49
CA ILE A 217 -22.94 -11.24 -3.49
C ILE A 217 -24.44 -11.34 -3.20
N PRO A 218 -25.31 -10.70 -4.00
CA PRO A 218 -26.76 -10.73 -3.76
C PRO A 218 -27.39 -12.05 -4.21
N PHE A 219 -28.51 -12.41 -3.57
CA PHE A 219 -29.45 -13.44 -4.05
C PHE A 219 -30.71 -12.77 -4.62
N GLU A 220 -31.38 -13.45 -5.55
CA GLU A 220 -32.62 -12.96 -6.16
C GLU A 220 -33.79 -12.88 -5.17
N ASP A 221 -33.76 -13.70 -4.12
CA ASP A 221 -34.80 -13.77 -3.08
C ASP A 221 -34.75 -12.60 -2.07
N ASN A 222 -33.73 -11.75 -2.16
CA ASN A 222 -33.46 -10.61 -1.28
C ASN A 222 -33.29 -10.96 0.21
N VAL A 223 -33.04 -12.23 0.55
CA VAL A 223 -32.74 -12.62 1.93
C VAL A 223 -31.30 -12.20 2.26
N ALA A 224 -31.12 -11.39 3.29
CA ALA A 224 -29.84 -10.79 3.67
C ALA A 224 -28.83 -11.76 4.34
N ASN A 225 -28.88 -13.05 3.98
CA ASN A 225 -27.87 -14.06 4.30
C ASN A 225 -26.83 -14.11 3.18
N ILE A 226 -26.05 -13.05 3.04
CA ILE A 226 -25.15 -12.82 1.91
C ILE A 226 -23.70 -12.89 2.33
N VAL A 227 -22.82 -13.28 1.39
CA VAL A 227 -21.39 -13.05 1.55
C VAL A 227 -21.13 -11.56 1.34
N ALA A 228 -20.64 -10.90 2.39
CA ALA A 228 -20.28 -9.49 2.37
C ALA A 228 -18.83 -9.30 2.80
N LEU A 229 -18.17 -8.30 2.23
CA LEU A 229 -16.81 -7.90 2.52
C LEU A 229 -16.79 -6.41 2.83
N LEU A 230 -16.28 -6.06 4.01
CA LEU A 230 -16.12 -4.68 4.49
C LEU A 230 -14.64 -4.35 4.52
N ALA A 231 -14.20 -3.36 3.75
CA ALA A 231 -12.81 -3.07 3.52
C ALA A 231 -12.41 -1.65 3.95
N GLN A 232 -11.26 -1.57 4.60
CA GLN A 232 -10.52 -0.33 4.84
C GLN A 232 -9.30 -0.28 3.91
N CYS A 233 -8.98 0.91 3.42
CA CYS A 233 -7.76 1.20 2.68
C CYS A 233 -6.80 2.01 3.56
N ALA A 234 -5.51 1.65 3.55
CA ALA A 234 -4.51 2.36 4.32
C ALA A 234 -3.15 2.37 3.62
N CYS A 235 -2.58 3.57 3.44
CA CYS A 235 -1.24 3.78 2.88
C CYS A 235 -0.17 4.07 3.94
N GLY A 236 -0.58 4.38 5.19
CA GLY A 236 0.36 4.72 6.26
C GLY A 236 1.05 3.50 6.88
N LYS A 237 2.29 3.68 7.39
CA LYS A 237 3.09 2.62 8.05
C LYS A 237 2.38 2.00 9.26
N GLU A 238 1.50 2.76 9.91
CA GLU A 238 0.70 2.36 11.07
C GLU A 238 -0.66 1.72 10.69
N TRP A 239 -0.79 1.16 9.48
CA TRP A 239 -2.01 0.54 8.97
C TRP A 239 -2.60 -0.52 9.92
N TYR A 240 -1.75 -1.24 10.65
CA TYR A 240 -2.15 -2.30 11.57
C TYR A 240 -3.07 -1.80 12.70
N LYS A 241 -2.91 -0.53 13.12
CA LYS A 241 -3.79 0.11 14.12
C LYS A 241 -5.23 0.30 13.62
N LYS A 242 -5.44 0.23 12.31
CA LYS A 242 -6.75 0.39 11.66
C LYS A 242 -7.47 -0.93 11.38
N LEU A 243 -6.86 -2.08 11.66
CA LEU A 243 -7.47 -3.38 11.38
C LEU A 243 -8.84 -3.54 12.06
N GLY A 244 -9.04 -2.96 13.24
CA GLY A 244 -10.30 -3.04 13.99
C GLY A 244 -11.44 -2.15 13.47
N GLU A 245 -11.18 -1.19 12.58
CA GLU A 245 -12.16 -0.12 12.30
C GLU A 245 -13.44 -0.62 11.62
N THR A 246 -13.30 -1.50 10.63
CA THR A 246 -14.46 -2.09 9.92
C THR A 246 -15.34 -2.95 10.81
N SER A 247 -14.79 -3.54 11.89
CA SER A 247 -15.57 -4.37 12.82
C SER A 247 -16.64 -3.59 13.59
N ARG A 248 -16.55 -2.26 13.67
CA ARG A 248 -17.61 -1.41 14.25
C ARG A 248 -18.94 -1.60 13.53
N TYR A 249 -18.92 -1.93 12.25
CA TYR A 249 -20.13 -2.15 11.46
C TYR A 249 -20.91 -3.40 11.89
N ASN A 250 -20.29 -4.34 12.61
CA ASN A 250 -21.02 -5.44 13.24
C ASN A 250 -21.99 -4.97 14.34
N ASN A 251 -21.76 -3.76 14.89
CA ASN A 251 -22.65 -3.14 15.88
C ASN A 251 -23.71 -2.27 15.19
N TYR A 252 -23.41 -1.71 14.02
CA TYR A 252 -24.33 -0.84 13.28
C TYR A 252 -25.35 -1.63 12.46
N PHE A 253 -24.95 -2.79 11.94
CA PHE A 253 -25.76 -3.61 11.04
C PHE A 253 -26.08 -4.98 11.65
N LYS A 254 -27.34 -5.39 11.55
CA LYS A 254 -27.83 -6.68 12.01
C LYS A 254 -27.71 -7.73 10.91
N PHE A 255 -26.47 -8.19 10.68
CA PHE A 255 -26.19 -9.23 9.69
C PHE A 255 -26.98 -10.52 9.96
N HIS A 256 -27.65 -11.06 8.95
CA HIS A 256 -28.50 -12.24 9.11
C HIS A 256 -27.68 -13.53 8.94
N ARG A 257 -27.44 -14.24 10.05
CA ARG A 257 -26.78 -15.57 10.14
C ARG A 257 -25.30 -15.62 9.73
N LEU A 258 -24.80 -14.68 8.93
CA LEU A 258 -23.42 -14.63 8.49
C LEU A 258 -22.85 -13.22 8.67
N ASN A 259 -21.79 -13.12 9.48
CA ASN A 259 -21.04 -11.87 9.62
C ASN A 259 -20.19 -11.61 8.37
N PRO A 260 -19.92 -10.33 8.04
CA PRO A 260 -19.10 -9.98 6.90
C PRO A 260 -17.63 -10.37 7.13
N ILE A 261 -16.92 -10.58 6.02
CA ILE A 261 -15.46 -10.68 6.02
C ILE A 261 -14.90 -9.26 6.15
N HIS A 262 -14.11 -9.04 7.19
CA HIS A 262 -13.41 -7.77 7.38
C HIS A 262 -12.07 -7.81 6.63
N SER A 263 -11.79 -6.77 5.85
CA SER A 263 -10.67 -6.74 4.92
C SER A 263 -9.85 -5.45 5.05
N MET A 264 -8.56 -5.55 4.72
CA MET A 264 -7.63 -4.42 4.73
C MET A 264 -6.82 -4.42 3.43
N PHE A 265 -6.81 -3.28 2.74
CA PHE A 265 -6.00 -3.03 1.56
C PHE A 265 -4.82 -2.12 1.92
N ILE A 266 -3.61 -2.54 1.56
CA ILE A 266 -2.38 -1.81 1.85
C ILE A 266 -1.40 -1.88 0.67
N PRO A 267 -0.64 -0.81 0.39
CA PRO A 267 0.31 -0.79 -0.72
C PRO A 267 1.68 -1.41 -0.37
N PHE A 268 1.88 -1.86 0.87
CA PHE A 268 3.10 -2.55 1.31
C PHE A 268 3.16 -3.98 0.76
N ASN A 269 4.36 -4.49 0.52
CA ASN A 269 4.54 -5.93 0.27
C ASN A 269 4.79 -6.67 1.59
N LEU A 270 3.80 -7.43 2.05
CA LEU A 270 3.89 -8.21 3.29
C LEU A 270 4.15 -9.70 3.07
N VAL A 271 4.17 -10.19 1.83
CA VAL A 271 4.43 -11.60 1.54
C VAL A 271 5.90 -11.79 1.13
N SER A 272 6.39 -13.01 1.30
CA SER A 272 7.73 -13.43 0.90
C SER A 272 7.63 -14.71 0.09
N TYR A 273 8.47 -14.85 -0.94
CA TYR A 273 8.50 -16.05 -1.77
C TYR A 273 8.86 -17.31 -0.98
N ASN A 274 9.69 -17.16 0.06
CA ASN A 274 10.23 -18.26 0.85
C ASN A 274 9.49 -18.49 2.19
N LYS A 275 8.44 -17.71 2.49
CA LYS A 275 7.70 -17.80 3.77
C LYS A 275 6.20 -17.89 3.53
N THR A 276 5.51 -18.64 4.37
CA THR A 276 4.05 -18.79 4.31
C THR A 276 3.30 -17.75 5.12
N ASN A 277 3.99 -17.01 5.98
CA ASN A 277 3.39 -16.01 6.89
C ASN A 277 3.72 -14.60 6.41
N PHE A 278 2.87 -13.64 6.79
CA PHE A 278 3.10 -12.23 6.48
C PHE A 278 4.25 -11.63 7.32
N PHE A 279 4.88 -10.59 6.81
CA PHE A 279 5.53 -9.61 7.68
C PHE A 279 4.46 -8.96 8.58
N LYS A 280 4.79 -8.75 9.86
CA LYS A 280 3.82 -8.34 10.90
C LYS A 280 2.64 -9.31 11.08
N ASN A 281 2.87 -10.61 10.93
CA ASN A 281 1.83 -11.63 11.09
C ASN A 281 1.17 -11.60 12.47
N ASP A 282 1.92 -11.25 13.52
CA ASP A 282 1.44 -11.12 14.89
C ASP A 282 0.39 -10.00 15.07
N GLU A 283 0.36 -9.04 14.16
CA GLU A 283 -0.55 -7.90 14.21
C GLU A 283 -1.81 -8.13 13.35
N ILE A 284 -1.83 -9.18 12.54
CA ILE A 284 -2.93 -9.51 11.64
C ILE A 284 -3.78 -10.61 12.28
N ASP A 285 -5.00 -10.27 12.69
CA ASP A 285 -5.99 -11.23 13.19
C ASP A 285 -7.35 -11.07 12.49
N ASN A 286 -7.99 -12.19 12.16
CA ASN A 286 -9.34 -12.26 11.59
C ASN A 286 -9.60 -11.24 10.45
N ARG A 287 -8.64 -11.06 9.55
CA ARG A 287 -8.74 -10.15 8.39
C ARG A 287 -8.30 -10.81 7.10
N LEU A 288 -9.01 -10.48 6.03
CA LEU A 288 -8.53 -10.70 4.68
C LEU A 288 -7.60 -9.54 4.27
N ILE A 289 -6.34 -9.83 3.99
CA ILE A 289 -5.35 -8.81 3.60
C ILE A 289 -5.14 -8.80 2.09
N PHE A 290 -5.28 -7.61 1.50
CA PHE A 290 -4.84 -7.29 0.14
C PHE A 290 -3.61 -6.40 0.23
N GLU A 291 -2.43 -7.02 0.21
CA GLU A 291 -1.15 -6.32 0.14
C GLU A 291 -0.70 -6.17 -1.33
N ARG A 292 0.42 -5.47 -1.58
CA ARG A 292 0.92 -5.11 -2.92
C ARG A 292 0.82 -6.25 -3.95
N LYS A 293 1.26 -7.46 -3.62
CA LYS A 293 1.25 -8.60 -4.56
C LYS A 293 -0.16 -9.06 -4.88
N ARG A 294 -1.02 -9.24 -3.87
CA ARG A 294 -2.43 -9.58 -4.07
C ARG A 294 -3.17 -8.50 -4.86
N ILE A 295 -2.91 -7.23 -4.59
CA ILE A 295 -3.46 -6.11 -5.34
C ILE A 295 -3.11 -6.24 -6.82
N LEU A 296 -1.83 -6.38 -7.17
CA LEU A 296 -1.40 -6.50 -8.57
C LEU A 296 -1.93 -7.75 -9.27
N ASN A 297 -2.09 -8.88 -8.55
CA ASN A 297 -2.62 -10.12 -9.11
C ASN A 297 -4.06 -9.99 -9.63
N TYR A 298 -4.87 -9.15 -8.99
CA TYR A 298 -6.27 -8.94 -9.36
C TYR A 298 -6.47 -7.72 -10.28
N ILE A 299 -5.40 -7.14 -10.81
CA ILE A 299 -5.49 -6.14 -11.86
C ILE A 299 -5.38 -6.86 -13.21
N THR A 300 -6.42 -6.77 -14.04
CA THR A 300 -6.49 -7.42 -15.36
C THR A 300 -6.15 -6.47 -16.51
N ASP A 301 -6.44 -5.19 -16.35
CA ASP A 301 -6.20 -4.10 -17.30
C ASP A 301 -5.64 -2.89 -16.54
N THR A 302 -5.07 -1.92 -17.24
CA THR A 302 -4.44 -0.75 -16.63
C THR A 302 -5.04 0.57 -17.11
N ASP A 303 -6.14 0.53 -17.86
CA ASP A 303 -6.69 1.71 -18.53
C ASP A 303 -7.17 2.76 -17.53
N PHE A 304 -7.65 2.32 -16.36
CA PHE A 304 -8.04 3.22 -15.28
C PHE A 304 -6.89 4.12 -14.80
N PHE A 305 -5.64 3.63 -14.88
CA PHE A 305 -4.45 4.30 -14.36
C PHE A 305 -4.05 5.51 -15.22
N GLU A 306 -4.47 5.55 -16.49
CA GLU A 306 -4.25 6.70 -17.39
C GLU A 306 -4.86 8.00 -16.86
N ASN A 307 -5.91 7.89 -16.04
CA ASN A 307 -6.63 9.05 -15.50
C ASN A 307 -6.12 9.49 -14.12
N TYR A 308 -5.08 8.85 -13.58
CA TYR A 308 -4.57 9.15 -12.24
C TYR A 308 -3.53 10.27 -12.30
N ASP A 309 -3.64 11.23 -11.40
CA ASP A 309 -2.59 12.22 -11.20
C ASP A 309 -1.31 11.54 -10.68
N SER A 310 -1.43 10.54 -9.81
CA SER A 310 -0.25 9.77 -9.35
C SER A 310 0.51 9.06 -10.49
N LYS A 311 -0.11 8.80 -11.64
CA LYS A 311 0.63 8.31 -12.83
C LYS A 311 1.67 9.32 -13.29
N LYS A 312 1.33 10.61 -13.32
CA LYS A 312 2.28 11.68 -13.70
C LYS A 312 3.42 11.79 -12.69
N LEU A 313 3.14 11.52 -11.40
CA LEU A 313 4.17 11.45 -10.36
C LEU A 313 5.11 10.27 -10.61
N VAL A 314 4.57 9.08 -10.91
CA VAL A 314 5.38 7.90 -11.27
C VAL A 314 6.25 8.19 -12.50
N GLU A 315 5.68 8.80 -13.54
CA GLU A 315 6.41 9.18 -14.74
C GLU A 315 7.53 10.18 -14.43
N LYS A 316 7.28 11.14 -13.54
CA LYS A 316 8.35 12.04 -13.10
C LYS A 316 9.45 11.32 -12.34
N CYS A 317 9.12 10.36 -11.47
CA CYS A 317 10.13 9.56 -10.77
C CYS A 317 10.98 8.72 -11.73
N LEU A 318 10.40 8.23 -12.83
CA LEU A 318 11.12 7.47 -13.85
C LEU A 318 12.13 8.32 -14.65
N GLU A 319 11.88 9.62 -14.75
CA GLU A 319 12.74 10.60 -15.44
C GLU A 319 13.70 11.33 -14.49
N PHE A 320 13.46 11.25 -13.19
CA PHE A 320 14.24 11.98 -12.20
C PHE A 320 15.53 11.24 -11.89
N GLU A 321 16.63 11.98 -11.93
CA GLU A 321 17.95 11.52 -11.55
C GLU A 321 18.35 12.30 -10.30
N GLU A 322 18.62 11.58 -9.21
CA GLU A 322 19.26 12.18 -8.05
C GLU A 322 20.73 12.40 -8.42
N ASP A 323 21.26 13.60 -8.17
CA ASP A 323 22.70 13.85 -8.24
C ASP A 323 23.36 13.00 -7.15
N ILE A 324 23.83 11.81 -7.50
CA ILE A 324 24.62 10.97 -6.61
C ILE A 324 25.99 11.67 -6.48
N VAL A 325 26.23 12.29 -5.32
CA VAL A 325 27.51 12.94 -4.98
C VAL A 325 28.65 11.93 -4.93
#